data_AF-A0A0B8P0K0-F1
#
_entry.id   AF-A0A0B8P0K0-F1
#
_cell.length_a   1.000
_cell.length_b   1.000
_cell.length_c   1.000
_cell.angle_alpha   90.00
_cell.angle_beta   90.00
_cell.angle_gamma   90.00
#
_symmetry.space_group_name_H-M   'P 1'
#
loop_
_entity.id
_entity.type
_entity.pdbx_description
1 polymer ?
#
loop_
_entity_poly.entity_id
_entity_poly.type
_entity_poly.pdbx_seq_one_letter_code
_entity_poly.pdbx_strand_id
1 'polypeptide(L)'
;MEQLQQQLLQWLDLPADSSALTLAQQQMLLNKHEPFFRLDISDKVAGIDAETWFKSCAEETLQAYTDSLDTKTAFSAPIWQKVYNAILFTSLVGHRLVFNRVPKLSLRDVRLTIGDDHRVSNLFISSDTPFFSLDDTGIKVGSQQELDQKLVEVILELSTPLTQFYKSQRVNPRVYWGNILYACNLAFSKLIHEPIAEDNSLDTSLLQEWQSAVFEQALPKGGQLNKIKEVSFNGFKKIYVRRETCCLKYKIEGKAKCTTCNLHSEEEQTELVINKLKKLLQTA
;
A
#
# COMPACT_ATOMS: atom_id res chain seq x y z
N MET A 1 -15.60 -11.48 -2.18
CA MET A 1 -14.73 -11.01 -1.09
C MET A 1 -14.56 -11.99 0.05
N GLU A 2 -15.63 -12.55 0.61
CA GLU A 2 -15.53 -13.51 1.74
C GLU A 2 -14.59 -14.69 1.44
N GLN A 3 -14.71 -15.29 0.25
CA GLN A 3 -13.83 -16.38 -0.17
C GLN A 3 -12.36 -15.97 -0.25
N LEU A 4 -12.05 -14.79 -0.81
CA LEU A 4 -10.67 -14.27 -0.88
C LEU A 4 -10.11 -14.02 0.52
N GLN A 5 -10.91 -13.44 1.41
CA GLN A 5 -10.53 -13.22 2.80
C GLN A 5 -10.25 -14.55 3.51
N GLN A 6 -11.13 -15.54 3.40
CA GLN A 6 -10.92 -16.86 4.01
C GLN A 6 -9.63 -17.52 3.55
N GLN A 7 -9.26 -17.38 2.27
CA GLN A 7 -7.97 -17.84 1.77
C GLN A 7 -6.83 -17.05 2.45
N LEU A 8 -6.88 -15.71 2.41
CA LEU A 8 -5.82 -14.85 2.98
C LEU A 8 -5.56 -15.10 4.47
N LEU A 9 -6.60 -15.38 5.25
CA LEU A 9 -6.50 -15.63 6.68
C LEU A 9 -5.72 -16.91 7.02
N GLN A 10 -5.57 -17.86 6.09
CA GLN A 10 -4.81 -19.09 6.32
C GLN A 10 -3.31 -18.85 6.53
N TRP A 11 -2.80 -17.71 6.06
CA TRP A 11 -1.38 -17.33 6.20
C TRP A 11 -1.13 -16.35 7.35
N LEU A 12 -2.14 -16.07 8.17
CA LEU A 12 -2.04 -15.11 9.26
C LEU A 12 -2.24 -15.82 10.59
N ASP A 13 -1.25 -15.69 11.49
CA ASP A 13 -1.37 -16.12 12.88
C ASP A 13 -2.18 -15.07 13.67
N LEU A 14 -3.51 -15.21 13.62
CA LEU A 14 -4.45 -14.30 14.29
C LEU A 14 -5.08 -14.96 15.52
N PRO A 15 -5.27 -14.20 16.61
CA PRO A 15 -6.06 -14.67 17.74
C PRO A 15 -7.53 -14.85 17.34
N ALA A 16 -8.21 -15.78 18.01
CA ALA A 16 -9.61 -16.16 17.71
C ALA A 16 -10.60 -14.98 17.85
N ASP A 17 -10.28 -13.98 18.66
CA ASP A 17 -11.06 -12.77 18.92
C ASP A 17 -10.49 -11.52 18.23
N SER A 18 -9.77 -11.69 17.11
CA SER A 18 -9.15 -10.57 16.37
C SER A 18 -10.12 -9.46 15.94
N SER A 19 -11.42 -9.76 15.84
CA SER A 19 -12.50 -8.79 15.59
C SER A 19 -12.86 -7.92 16.80
N ALA A 20 -12.50 -8.30 18.03
CA ALA A 20 -12.72 -7.49 19.23
C ALA A 20 -11.54 -6.55 19.54
N LEU A 21 -10.40 -6.73 18.87
CA LEU A 21 -9.19 -5.93 19.07
C LEU A 21 -9.41 -4.47 18.64
N THR A 22 -8.66 -3.55 19.23
CA THR A 22 -8.60 -2.15 18.79
C THR A 22 -7.86 -2.02 17.46
N LEU A 23 -8.01 -0.88 16.76
CA LEU A 23 -7.22 -0.61 15.54
C LEU A 23 -5.70 -0.70 15.81
N ALA A 24 -5.24 -0.20 16.95
CA ALA A 24 -3.83 -0.27 17.33
C ALA A 24 -3.33 -1.71 17.44
N GLN A 25 -4.08 -2.57 18.13
CA GLN A 25 -3.73 -3.99 18.27
C GLN A 25 -3.75 -4.72 16.92
N GLN A 26 -4.72 -4.41 16.07
CA GLN A 26 -4.81 -4.95 14.71
C GLN A 26 -3.61 -4.54 13.85
N GLN A 27 -3.18 -3.27 13.94
CA GLN A 27 -1.99 -2.80 13.24
C GLN A 27 -0.71 -3.46 13.77
N MET A 28 -0.62 -3.71 15.08
CA MET A 28 0.49 -4.48 15.66
C MET A 28 0.54 -5.91 15.10
N LEU A 29 -0.60 -6.56 14.90
CA LEU A 29 -0.65 -7.89 14.27
C LEU A 29 -0.18 -7.84 12.81
N LEU A 30 -0.62 -6.84 12.03
CA LEU A 30 -0.12 -6.65 10.66
C LEU A 30 1.39 -6.41 10.63
N ASN A 31 1.90 -5.57 11.53
CA ASN A 31 3.33 -5.27 11.63
C ASN A 31 4.17 -6.49 12.04
N LYS A 32 3.66 -7.28 13.00
CA LYS A 32 4.29 -8.54 13.43
C LYS A 32 4.34 -9.54 12.27
N HIS A 33 3.27 -9.64 11.49
CA HIS A 33 3.21 -10.50 10.32
C HIS A 33 4.23 -10.08 9.26
N GLU A 34 4.30 -8.79 8.95
CA GLU A 34 5.23 -8.25 7.96
C GLU A 34 5.55 -6.78 8.29
N PRO A 35 6.81 -6.45 8.66
CA PRO A 35 7.20 -5.10 9.08
C PRO A 35 6.97 -3.99 8.03
N PHE A 36 6.61 -4.34 6.80
CA PHE A 36 6.20 -3.39 5.77
C PHE A 36 4.89 -2.65 6.11
N PHE A 37 4.02 -3.21 6.95
CA PHE A 37 2.84 -2.53 7.50
C PHE A 37 3.28 -1.53 8.59
N ARG A 38 3.66 -0.32 8.15
CA ARG A 38 4.38 0.69 8.95
C ARG A 38 3.53 1.83 9.50
N LEU A 39 2.22 1.82 9.28
CA LEU A 39 1.35 2.84 9.88
C LEU A 39 1.40 2.69 11.40
N ASP A 40 1.59 3.79 12.11
CA ASP A 40 1.50 3.83 13.57
C ASP A 40 0.06 4.23 13.95
N ILE A 41 -0.57 3.42 14.79
CA ILE A 41 -1.89 3.71 15.36
C ILE A 41 -1.71 3.73 16.88
N SER A 42 -1.78 4.92 17.47
CA SER A 42 -1.50 5.11 18.90
C SER A 42 -2.21 6.33 19.48
N ASP A 43 -2.34 6.35 20.81
CA ASP A 43 -2.91 7.49 21.55
C ASP A 43 -2.00 8.74 21.47
N LYS A 44 -0.69 8.52 21.26
CA LYS A 44 0.34 9.56 21.21
C LYS A 44 0.77 9.81 19.78
N VAL A 45 -0.06 10.52 19.05
CA VAL A 45 0.28 10.94 17.68
C VAL A 45 1.31 12.07 17.71
N ALA A 46 2.36 11.93 16.89
CA ALA A 46 3.41 12.93 16.72
C ALA A 46 3.40 13.54 15.30
N GLY A 47 3.93 14.75 15.17
CA GLY A 47 4.08 15.43 13.89
C GLY A 47 2.91 16.35 13.50
N ILE A 48 2.95 16.81 12.25
CA ILE A 48 1.99 17.78 11.69
C ILE A 48 0.93 17.00 10.93
N ASP A 49 -0.34 17.43 10.97
CA ASP A 49 -1.38 16.79 10.15
C ASP A 49 -1.08 16.99 8.66
N ALA A 50 -1.44 15.99 7.85
CA ALA A 50 -1.06 15.96 6.45
C ALA A 50 -1.66 17.12 5.68
N GLU A 51 -2.89 17.55 6.00
CA GLU A 51 -3.48 18.72 5.36
C GLU A 51 -2.62 19.98 5.57
N THR A 52 -2.28 20.29 6.81
CA THR A 52 -1.46 21.45 7.16
C THR A 52 -0.05 21.32 6.59
N TRP A 53 0.56 20.13 6.69
CA TRP A 53 1.91 19.88 6.21
C TRP A 53 2.02 20.04 4.69
N PHE A 54 1.08 19.49 3.92
CA PHE A 54 1.06 19.64 2.46
C PHE A 54 0.89 21.09 2.01
N LYS A 55 0.21 21.92 2.81
CA LYS A 55 0.02 23.36 2.52
C LYS A 55 1.23 24.21 2.88
N SER A 56 2.02 23.83 3.89
CA SER A 56 3.01 24.72 4.50
C SER A 56 4.46 24.25 4.39
N CYS A 57 4.73 22.94 4.38
CA CYS A 57 6.09 22.39 4.48
C CYS A 57 6.51 21.54 3.28
N ALA A 58 5.54 21.03 2.51
CA ALA A 58 5.82 19.97 1.54
C ALA A 58 6.68 20.41 0.35
N GLU A 59 6.51 21.63 -0.15
CA GLU A 59 7.30 22.13 -1.27
C GLU A 59 8.79 22.26 -0.91
N GLU A 60 9.08 22.91 0.22
CA GLU A 60 10.44 23.05 0.73
C GLU A 60 11.08 21.68 1.04
N THR A 61 10.34 20.78 1.68
CA THR A 61 10.84 19.43 2.00
C THR A 61 11.13 18.63 0.73
N LEU A 62 10.26 18.68 -0.28
CA LEU A 62 10.49 17.98 -1.55
C LEU A 62 11.64 18.58 -2.35
N GLN A 63 11.86 19.89 -2.25
CA GLN A 63 13.02 20.54 -2.85
C GLN A 63 14.31 20.06 -2.17
N ALA A 64 14.38 20.11 -0.84
CA ALA A 64 15.53 19.60 -0.09
C ALA A 64 15.80 18.10 -0.36
N TYR A 65 14.74 17.28 -0.45
CA TYR A 65 14.86 15.89 -0.84
C TYR A 65 15.42 15.72 -2.27
N THR A 66 14.95 16.55 -3.20
CA THR A 66 15.42 16.54 -4.60
C THR A 66 16.90 16.89 -4.68
N ASP A 67 17.33 17.91 -3.94
CA ASP A 67 18.71 18.38 -3.87
C ASP A 67 19.62 17.34 -3.22
N SER A 68 19.15 16.67 -2.15
CA SER A 68 19.90 15.59 -1.49
C SER A 68 20.18 14.38 -2.40
N LEU A 69 19.37 14.21 -3.45
CA LEU A 69 19.55 13.15 -4.44
C LEU A 69 20.33 13.61 -5.67
N ASP A 70 20.61 14.91 -5.81
CA ASP A 70 21.14 15.55 -7.02
C ASP A 70 20.31 15.22 -8.27
N THR A 71 19.02 15.55 -8.23
CA THR A 71 18.03 15.13 -9.24
C THR A 71 17.04 16.23 -9.59
N LYS A 72 16.07 15.91 -10.47
CA LYS A 72 14.94 16.79 -10.79
C LYS A 72 13.71 16.42 -9.96
N THR A 73 12.91 17.42 -9.57
CA THR A 73 11.67 17.26 -8.81
C THR A 73 10.72 16.23 -9.43
N ALA A 74 10.61 16.22 -10.76
CA ALA A 74 9.80 15.26 -11.51
C ALA A 74 10.20 13.78 -11.31
N PHE A 75 11.41 13.51 -10.83
CA PHE A 75 11.89 12.17 -10.48
C PHE A 75 11.76 11.89 -8.98
N SER A 76 12.03 12.87 -8.15
CA SER A 76 12.10 12.70 -6.68
C SER A 76 10.74 12.76 -6.02
N ALA A 77 9.83 13.63 -6.46
CA ALA A 77 8.48 13.71 -5.91
C ALA A 77 7.70 12.37 -6.04
N PRO A 78 7.71 11.65 -7.19
CA PRO A 78 7.09 10.33 -7.27
C PRO A 78 7.74 9.27 -6.37
N ILE A 79 9.03 9.39 -6.06
CA ILE A 79 9.71 8.44 -5.16
C ILE A 79 9.30 8.72 -3.72
N TRP A 80 9.29 9.99 -3.31
CA TRP A 80 8.82 10.42 -2.00
C TRP A 80 7.36 10.00 -1.77
N GLN A 81 6.49 10.28 -2.75
CA GLN A 81 5.07 9.90 -2.73
C GLN A 81 4.88 8.39 -2.51
N LYS A 82 5.73 7.53 -3.09
CA LYS A 82 5.63 6.08 -2.88
C LYS A 82 5.83 5.69 -1.43
N VAL A 83 6.76 6.34 -0.73
CA VAL A 83 7.05 6.00 0.67
C VAL A 83 5.85 6.39 1.52
N TYR A 84 5.34 7.61 1.35
CA TYR A 84 4.11 8.08 1.98
C TYR A 84 2.94 7.10 1.76
N ASN A 85 2.64 6.79 0.48
CA ASN A 85 1.54 5.91 0.11
C ASN A 85 1.72 4.49 0.66
N ALA A 86 2.94 3.94 0.63
CA ALA A 86 3.21 2.59 1.09
C ALA A 86 3.04 2.44 2.61
N ILE A 87 3.30 3.48 3.41
CA ILE A 87 3.03 3.43 4.85
C ILE A 87 1.52 3.42 5.09
N LEU A 88 0.79 4.33 4.42
CA LEU A 88 -0.63 4.55 4.65
C LEU A 88 -1.52 3.48 4.02
N PHE A 89 -1.54 3.38 2.69
CA PHE A 89 -2.54 2.60 1.97
C PHE A 89 -2.35 1.09 2.09
N THR A 90 -1.11 0.63 2.26
CA THR A 90 -0.86 -0.80 2.51
C THR A 90 -1.51 -1.24 3.82
N SER A 91 -1.43 -0.41 4.87
CA SER A 91 -2.07 -0.68 6.16
C SER A 91 -3.59 -0.58 6.09
N LEU A 92 -4.15 0.44 5.42
CA LEU A 92 -5.61 0.57 5.23
C LEU A 92 -6.22 -0.64 4.53
N VAL A 93 -5.58 -1.12 3.47
CA VAL A 93 -6.02 -2.33 2.77
C VAL A 93 -5.80 -3.57 3.64
N GLY A 94 -4.71 -3.64 4.40
CA GLY A 94 -4.50 -4.70 5.40
C GLY A 94 -5.65 -4.80 6.39
N HIS A 95 -6.08 -3.68 6.98
CA HIS A 95 -7.24 -3.66 7.88
C HIS A 95 -8.53 -4.13 7.21
N ARG A 96 -8.77 -3.70 5.98
CA ARG A 96 -9.94 -4.11 5.20
C ARG A 96 -9.95 -5.62 4.96
N LEU A 97 -8.81 -6.18 4.56
CA LEU A 97 -8.69 -7.58 4.13
C LEU A 97 -8.65 -8.55 5.31
N VAL A 98 -8.02 -8.17 6.41
CA VAL A 98 -7.79 -9.07 7.55
C VAL A 98 -8.89 -8.95 8.60
N PHE A 99 -9.34 -7.73 8.88
CA PHE A 99 -10.22 -7.45 10.01
C PHE A 99 -11.60 -6.95 9.63
N ASN A 100 -11.93 -6.87 8.33
CA ASN A 100 -13.19 -6.28 7.85
C ASN A 100 -13.44 -4.87 8.40
N ARG A 101 -12.38 -4.05 8.47
CA ARG A 101 -12.47 -2.68 8.98
C ARG A 101 -11.82 -1.68 8.04
N VAL A 102 -12.43 -0.50 7.95
CA VAL A 102 -11.89 0.62 7.19
C VAL A 102 -11.83 1.83 8.12
N PRO A 103 -10.63 2.27 8.54
CA PRO A 103 -10.47 3.53 9.27
C PRO A 103 -11.05 4.70 8.46
N LYS A 104 -11.93 5.49 9.09
CA LYS A 104 -12.54 6.68 8.48
C LYS A 104 -11.57 7.84 8.63
N LEU A 105 -10.85 8.14 7.55
CA LEU A 105 -9.76 9.10 7.56
C LEU A 105 -9.93 10.18 6.50
N SER A 106 -9.43 11.37 6.85
CA SER A 106 -9.12 12.49 5.97
C SER A 106 -7.66 12.88 6.15
N LEU A 107 -7.17 13.86 5.38
CA LEU A 107 -5.81 14.39 5.54
C LEU A 107 -5.56 15.02 6.93
N ARG A 108 -6.59 15.42 7.67
CA ARG A 108 -6.45 15.97 9.03
C ARG A 108 -6.16 14.91 10.09
N ASP A 109 -6.58 13.69 9.81
CA ASP A 109 -6.46 12.57 10.74
C ASP A 109 -5.09 11.89 10.66
N VAL A 110 -4.39 12.06 9.53
CA VAL A 110 -3.05 11.53 9.29
C VAL A 110 -2.01 12.54 9.74
N ARG A 111 -1.15 12.17 10.69
CA ARG A 111 0.01 12.95 11.12
C ARG A 111 1.28 12.38 10.49
N LEU A 112 2.24 13.22 10.16
CA LEU A 112 3.50 12.78 9.59
C LEU A 112 4.71 13.47 10.22
N THR A 113 5.80 12.72 10.23
CA THR A 113 7.12 13.20 10.64
C THR A 113 8.10 12.99 9.48
N ILE A 114 9.01 13.93 9.32
CA ILE A 114 10.05 13.92 8.29
C ILE A 114 11.37 13.64 8.97
N GLY A 115 12.14 12.69 8.44
CA GLY A 115 13.48 12.40 8.92
C GLY A 115 14.50 13.41 8.41
N ASP A 116 15.72 13.36 8.96
CA ASP A 116 16.82 14.25 8.56
C ASP A 116 17.23 14.08 7.09
N ASP A 117 16.91 12.93 6.47
CA ASP A 117 17.11 12.66 5.04
C ASP A 117 15.97 13.18 4.15
N HIS A 118 15.09 14.01 4.70
CA HIS A 118 13.92 14.62 4.04
C HIS A 118 12.85 13.61 3.57
N ARG A 119 12.94 12.35 3.98
CA ARG A 119 11.91 11.34 3.70
C ARG A 119 10.86 11.30 4.80
N VAL A 120 9.71 10.73 4.46
CA VAL A 120 8.70 10.35 5.48
C VAL A 120 9.33 9.34 6.42
N SER A 121 9.47 9.73 7.69
CA SER A 121 9.92 8.84 8.75
C SER A 121 8.77 7.95 9.18
N ASN A 122 7.70 8.57 9.72
CA ASN A 122 6.51 7.87 10.21
C ASN A 122 5.23 8.58 9.78
N LEU A 123 4.16 7.79 9.63
CA LEU A 123 2.78 8.28 9.58
C LEU A 123 2.02 7.72 10.78
N PHE A 124 1.21 8.57 11.41
CA PHE A 124 0.40 8.22 12.57
C PHE A 124 -1.07 8.51 12.29
N ILE A 125 -1.95 7.68 12.86
CA ILE A 125 -3.35 8.02 13.09
C ILE A 125 -3.70 7.74 14.55
N SER A 126 -4.79 8.35 15.04
CA SER A 126 -5.23 8.13 16.41
C SER A 126 -5.74 6.68 16.60
N SER A 127 -5.47 6.11 17.76
CA SER A 127 -6.13 4.87 18.22
C SER A 127 -7.65 4.99 18.30
N ASP A 128 -8.15 6.19 18.60
CA ASP A 128 -9.57 6.53 18.67
C ASP A 128 -10.20 6.86 17.31
N THR A 129 -9.45 6.67 16.21
CA THR A 129 -9.99 6.92 14.87
C THR A 129 -11.24 6.07 14.64
N PRO A 130 -12.39 6.69 14.29
CA PRO A 130 -13.60 5.95 13.98
C PRO A 130 -13.38 5.10 12.73
N PHE A 131 -14.02 3.94 12.66
CA PHE A 131 -13.88 3.01 11.53
C PHE A 131 -15.22 2.40 11.14
N PHE A 132 -15.33 2.02 9.87
CA PHE A 132 -16.43 1.23 9.35
C PHE A 132 -16.16 -0.26 9.59
N SER A 133 -17.18 -1.04 9.96
CA SER A 133 -17.05 -2.48 10.26
C SER A 133 -18.30 -3.26 9.84
N LEU A 134 -18.13 -4.56 9.57
CA LEU A 134 -19.27 -5.48 9.38
C LEU A 134 -19.92 -5.92 10.70
N ASP A 135 -19.19 -5.79 11.81
CA ASP A 135 -19.68 -6.06 13.15
C ASP A 135 -20.12 -4.78 13.89
N ASP A 136 -20.55 -4.93 15.14
CA ASP A 136 -21.06 -3.83 15.97
C ASP A 136 -19.95 -3.06 16.72
N THR A 137 -18.67 -3.31 16.42
CA THR A 137 -17.54 -2.68 17.13
C THR A 137 -17.17 -1.28 16.63
N GLY A 138 -17.78 -0.84 15.51
CA GLY A 138 -17.56 0.48 14.90
C GLY A 138 -18.81 0.99 14.20
N ILE A 139 -18.63 1.80 13.15
CA ILE A 139 -19.73 2.25 12.29
C ILE A 139 -20.15 1.08 11.41
N LYS A 140 -21.25 0.42 11.79
CA LYS A 140 -21.76 -0.76 11.10
C LYS A 140 -22.11 -0.46 9.63
N VAL A 141 -21.68 -1.35 8.73
CA VAL A 141 -22.10 -1.40 7.32
C VAL A 141 -22.74 -2.76 7.02
N GLY A 142 -23.64 -2.81 6.04
CA GLY A 142 -24.51 -3.96 5.81
C GLY A 142 -23.90 -5.08 4.98
N SER A 143 -22.75 -4.86 4.31
CA SER A 143 -22.15 -5.86 3.43
C SER A 143 -20.67 -5.62 3.13
N GLN A 144 -19.99 -6.66 2.64
CA GLN A 144 -18.63 -6.58 2.13
C GLN A 144 -18.48 -5.52 1.01
N GLN A 145 -19.49 -5.42 0.13
CA GLN A 145 -19.50 -4.44 -0.96
C GLN A 145 -19.61 -3.00 -0.43
N GLU A 146 -20.44 -2.78 0.59
CA GLU A 146 -20.54 -1.47 1.23
C GLU A 146 -19.24 -1.10 1.95
N LEU A 147 -18.58 -2.06 2.60
CA LEU A 147 -17.28 -1.84 3.21
C LEU A 147 -16.19 -1.52 2.17
N ASP A 148 -16.22 -2.18 1.01
CA ASP A 148 -15.34 -1.85 -0.12
C ASP A 148 -15.59 -0.43 -0.64
N GLN A 149 -16.85 -0.02 -0.74
CA GLN A 149 -17.21 1.36 -1.08
C GLN A 149 -16.63 2.36 -0.06
N LYS A 150 -16.66 2.03 1.24
CA LYS A 150 -16.03 2.86 2.28
C LYS A 150 -14.52 2.94 2.16
N LEU A 151 -13.86 1.85 1.75
CA LEU A 151 -12.43 1.90 1.44
C LEU A 151 -12.15 2.85 0.25
N VAL A 152 -12.96 2.79 -0.81
CA VAL A 152 -12.84 3.69 -1.97
C VAL A 152 -13.03 5.15 -1.55
N GLU A 153 -14.08 5.44 -0.78
CA GLU A 153 -14.35 6.79 -0.25
C GLU A 153 -13.13 7.34 0.51
N VAL A 154 -12.54 6.54 1.42
CA VAL A 154 -11.36 6.96 2.19
C VAL A 154 -10.13 7.15 1.30
N ILE A 155 -9.90 6.28 0.30
CA ILE A 155 -8.81 6.47 -0.66
C ILE A 155 -8.96 7.80 -1.41
N LEU A 156 -10.18 8.12 -1.85
CA LEU A 156 -10.48 9.36 -2.56
C LEU A 156 -10.33 10.59 -1.66
N GLU A 157 -10.80 10.53 -0.41
CA GLU A 157 -10.70 11.61 0.57
C GLU A 157 -9.23 11.96 0.87
N LEU A 158 -8.37 10.94 0.99
CA LEU A 158 -6.94 11.12 1.24
C LEU A 158 -6.17 11.58 -0.01
N SER A 159 -6.61 11.19 -1.21
CA SER A 159 -5.82 11.34 -2.43
C SER A 159 -6.23 12.50 -3.31
N THR A 160 -7.52 12.80 -3.41
CA THR A 160 -8.02 13.83 -4.34
C THR A 160 -7.45 15.21 -4.04
N PRO A 161 -7.40 15.69 -2.78
CA PRO A 161 -6.91 17.03 -2.47
C PRO A 161 -5.44 17.25 -2.86
N LEU A 162 -4.61 16.20 -2.85
CA LEU A 162 -3.18 16.29 -3.16
C LEU A 162 -2.88 16.27 -4.66
N THR A 163 -3.88 16.04 -5.52
CA THR A 163 -3.70 15.94 -6.98
C THR A 163 -3.09 17.21 -7.57
N GLN A 164 -3.55 18.39 -7.14
CA GLN A 164 -3.02 19.66 -7.64
C GLN A 164 -1.57 19.83 -7.21
N PHE A 165 -1.27 19.59 -5.93
CA PHE A 165 0.07 19.71 -5.38
C PHE A 165 1.06 18.84 -6.17
N TYR A 166 0.77 17.56 -6.37
CA TYR A 166 1.69 16.70 -7.13
C TYR A 166 1.78 17.09 -8.61
N LYS A 167 0.71 17.66 -9.20
CA LYS A 167 0.78 18.24 -10.54
C LYS A 167 1.73 19.45 -10.59
N SER A 168 1.75 20.33 -9.58
CA SER A 168 2.70 21.45 -9.52
C SER A 168 4.15 20.96 -9.39
N GLN A 169 4.35 19.82 -8.72
CA GLN A 169 5.63 19.10 -8.63
C GLN A 169 5.98 18.28 -9.89
N ARG A 170 5.30 18.52 -11.02
CA ARG A 170 5.50 17.85 -12.33
C ARG A 170 5.27 16.33 -12.30
N VAL A 171 4.46 15.83 -11.38
CA VAL A 171 4.05 14.42 -11.36
C VAL A 171 2.86 14.22 -12.28
N ASN A 172 3.01 13.32 -13.26
CA ASN A 172 1.91 12.98 -14.16
C ASN A 172 0.75 12.33 -13.39
N PRO A 173 -0.53 12.68 -13.64
CA PRO A 173 -1.68 12.10 -12.95
C PRO A 173 -1.72 10.56 -12.97
N ARG A 174 -1.31 9.93 -14.08
CA ARG A 174 -1.23 8.48 -14.19
C ARG A 174 -0.19 7.88 -13.23
N VAL A 175 0.95 8.56 -13.05
CA VAL A 175 1.99 8.16 -12.09
C VAL A 175 1.51 8.39 -10.66
N TYR A 176 0.87 9.53 -10.40
CA TYR A 176 0.31 9.88 -9.10
C TYR A 176 -0.66 8.80 -8.59
N TRP A 177 -1.69 8.48 -9.38
CA TRP A 177 -2.66 7.44 -9.03
C TRP A 177 -2.06 6.04 -9.11
N GLY A 178 -1.18 5.77 -10.08
CA GLY A 178 -0.49 4.49 -10.19
C GLY A 178 0.30 4.15 -8.92
N ASN A 179 0.94 5.14 -8.29
CA ASN A 179 1.63 4.98 -7.01
C ASN A 179 0.69 4.66 -5.84
N ILE A 180 -0.49 5.29 -5.78
CA ILE A 180 -1.50 5.05 -4.73
C ILE A 180 -2.04 3.63 -4.86
N LEU A 181 -2.58 3.30 -6.03
CA LEU A 181 -3.17 1.99 -6.30
C LEU A 181 -2.14 0.86 -6.19
N TYR A 182 -0.86 1.14 -6.47
CA TYR A 182 0.20 0.17 -6.21
C TYR A 182 0.38 -0.09 -4.72
N ALA A 183 0.34 0.94 -3.87
CA ALA A 183 0.46 0.76 -2.42
C ALA A 183 -0.72 -0.03 -1.85
N CYS A 184 -1.93 0.18 -2.38
CA CYS A 184 -3.09 -0.67 -2.07
C CYS A 184 -2.80 -2.15 -2.44
N ASN A 185 -2.29 -2.40 -3.65
CA ASN A 185 -1.95 -3.76 -4.09
C ASN A 185 -0.81 -4.41 -3.31
N LEU A 186 0.13 -3.61 -2.81
CA LEU A 186 1.23 -4.15 -2.00
C LEU A 186 0.73 -4.88 -0.77
N ALA A 187 -0.42 -4.51 -0.21
CA ALA A 187 -1.01 -5.21 0.94
C ALA A 187 -1.13 -6.71 0.69
N PHE A 188 -1.59 -7.13 -0.49
CA PHE A 188 -1.69 -8.54 -0.84
C PHE A 188 -0.33 -9.22 -0.80
N SER A 189 0.64 -8.71 -1.56
CA SER A 189 2.00 -9.27 -1.59
C SER A 189 2.68 -9.31 -0.21
N LYS A 190 2.19 -8.51 0.74
CA LYS A 190 2.70 -8.42 2.11
C LYS A 190 1.94 -9.31 3.10
N LEU A 191 0.66 -9.55 2.89
CA LEU A 191 -0.10 -10.57 3.61
C LEU A 191 0.36 -11.99 3.21
N ILE A 192 0.80 -12.19 1.97
CA ILE A 192 1.36 -13.46 1.48
C ILE A 192 2.87 -13.32 1.18
N HIS A 193 3.63 -12.92 2.19
CA HIS A 193 5.06 -12.64 2.02
C HIS A 193 5.90 -13.93 1.86
N GLU A 194 5.45 -15.03 2.46
CA GLU A 194 6.06 -16.36 2.38
C GLU A 194 5.75 -17.07 1.05
N PRO A 195 6.60 -18.05 0.64
CA PRO A 195 6.28 -18.95 -0.46
C PRO A 195 4.96 -19.70 -0.24
N ILE A 196 4.09 -19.74 -1.25
CA ILE A 196 2.81 -20.46 -1.19
C ILE A 196 3.01 -21.82 -1.87
N ALA A 197 2.75 -22.94 -1.20
CA ALA A 197 2.78 -24.24 -1.86
C ALA A 197 1.75 -24.30 -3.02
N GLU A 198 2.08 -24.95 -4.14
CA GLU A 198 1.23 -24.97 -5.34
C GLU A 198 -0.13 -25.65 -5.13
N ASP A 199 -0.23 -26.51 -4.12
CA ASP A 199 -1.46 -27.17 -3.68
C ASP A 199 -2.35 -26.28 -2.81
N ASN A 200 -1.85 -25.13 -2.34
CA ASN A 200 -2.62 -24.16 -1.57
C ASN A 200 -3.44 -23.23 -2.47
N SER A 201 -4.67 -22.98 -2.03
CA SER A 201 -5.77 -22.42 -2.82
C SER A 201 -5.82 -20.89 -2.82
N LEU A 202 -4.76 -20.17 -3.20
CA LEU A 202 -4.91 -18.73 -3.44
C LEU A 202 -5.39 -18.47 -4.88
N ASP A 203 -6.65 -18.06 -5.01
CA ASP A 203 -7.18 -17.70 -6.32
C ASP A 203 -6.78 -16.26 -6.69
N THR A 204 -5.72 -16.16 -7.48
CA THR A 204 -5.21 -14.89 -7.99
C THR A 204 -6.19 -14.15 -8.88
N SER A 205 -7.17 -14.84 -9.47
CA SER A 205 -8.20 -14.22 -10.30
C SER A 205 -9.22 -13.45 -9.45
N LEU A 206 -9.72 -14.03 -8.35
CA LEU A 206 -10.60 -13.35 -7.39
C LEU A 206 -9.94 -12.09 -6.82
N LEU A 207 -8.64 -12.19 -6.55
CA LEU A 207 -7.84 -11.07 -6.09
C LEU A 207 -7.79 -9.94 -7.13
N GLN A 208 -7.52 -10.28 -8.40
CA GLN A 208 -7.44 -9.32 -9.48
C GLN A 208 -8.82 -8.70 -9.82
N GLU A 209 -9.90 -9.48 -9.73
CA GLU A 209 -11.27 -9.00 -9.89
C GLU A 209 -11.64 -7.99 -8.82
N TRP A 210 -11.40 -8.32 -7.54
CA TRP A 210 -11.66 -7.39 -6.44
C TRP A 210 -10.86 -6.11 -6.59
N GLN A 211 -9.57 -6.23 -6.89
CA GLN A 211 -8.71 -5.07 -7.15
C GLN A 211 -9.32 -4.19 -8.23
N SER A 212 -9.67 -4.78 -9.37
CA SER A 212 -10.18 -4.03 -10.52
C SER A 212 -11.46 -3.31 -10.13
N ALA A 213 -12.38 -3.99 -9.45
CA ALA A 213 -13.64 -3.43 -8.98
C ALA A 213 -13.45 -2.24 -8.01
N VAL A 214 -12.56 -2.34 -7.03
CA VAL A 214 -12.27 -1.24 -6.08
C VAL A 214 -11.58 -0.07 -6.80
N PHE A 215 -10.62 -0.37 -7.68
CA PHE A 215 -9.78 0.66 -8.29
C PHE A 215 -10.47 1.40 -9.43
N GLU A 216 -11.37 0.75 -10.15
CA GLU A 216 -12.16 1.38 -11.21
C GLU A 216 -13.17 2.39 -10.65
N GLN A 217 -13.63 2.18 -9.42
CA GLN A 217 -14.45 3.15 -8.69
C GLN A 217 -13.63 4.36 -8.22
N ALA A 218 -12.38 4.15 -7.81
CA ALA A 218 -11.48 5.24 -7.41
C ALA A 218 -10.97 6.05 -8.62
N LEU A 219 -10.66 5.38 -9.72
CA LEU A 219 -10.17 6.02 -10.94
C LEU A 219 -10.59 5.21 -12.17
N PRO A 220 -11.22 5.83 -13.20
CA PRO A 220 -11.49 5.16 -14.46
C PRO A 220 -10.21 4.54 -15.05
N LYS A 221 -10.26 3.25 -15.37
CA LYS A 221 -9.11 2.43 -15.82
C LYS A 221 -7.99 2.27 -14.77
N GLY A 222 -8.28 2.50 -13.49
CA GLY A 222 -7.35 2.34 -12.38
C GLY A 222 -6.80 0.91 -12.26
N GLY A 223 -7.65 -0.10 -12.53
CA GLY A 223 -7.24 -1.51 -12.59
C GLY A 223 -6.14 -1.80 -13.61
N GLN A 224 -5.98 -0.95 -14.65
CA GLN A 224 -4.95 -1.11 -15.69
C GLN A 224 -3.59 -0.50 -15.28
N LEU A 225 -3.50 0.17 -14.13
CA LEU A 225 -2.26 0.82 -13.70
C LEU A 225 -1.28 -0.14 -13.02
N ASN A 226 -1.76 -1.29 -12.56
CA ASN A 226 -0.97 -2.31 -11.89
C ASN A 226 -1.53 -3.70 -12.22
N LYS A 227 -0.65 -4.69 -12.36
CA LYS A 227 -1.02 -6.09 -12.58
C LYS A 227 -0.51 -6.96 -11.46
N ILE A 228 -1.31 -7.92 -11.06
CA ILE A 228 -0.91 -9.00 -10.18
C ILE A 228 -0.30 -10.09 -11.05
N LYS A 229 0.85 -10.60 -10.63
CA LYS A 229 1.63 -11.59 -11.36
C LYS A 229 2.01 -12.70 -10.39
N GLU A 230 2.11 -13.91 -10.91
CA GLU A 230 2.51 -15.10 -10.17
C GLU A 230 3.75 -15.70 -10.86
N VAL A 231 4.69 -16.20 -10.06
CA VAL A 231 5.75 -17.10 -10.54
C VAL A 231 5.72 -18.39 -9.74
N SER A 232 5.99 -19.50 -10.42
CA SER A 232 6.15 -20.83 -9.81
C SER A 232 7.61 -21.27 -9.84
N PHE A 233 8.05 -21.93 -8.77
CA PHE A 233 9.33 -22.62 -8.70
C PHE A 233 9.26 -23.76 -7.68
N ASN A 234 9.61 -24.98 -8.12
CA ASN A 234 9.76 -26.18 -7.28
C ASN A 234 8.53 -26.49 -6.39
N GLY A 235 7.32 -26.43 -6.95
CA GLY A 235 6.09 -26.68 -6.19
C GLY A 235 5.67 -25.53 -5.27
N PHE A 236 6.31 -24.36 -5.37
CA PHE A 236 5.93 -23.14 -4.66
C PHE A 236 5.64 -21.99 -5.62
N LYS A 237 4.79 -21.07 -5.19
CA LYS A 237 4.36 -19.87 -5.90
C LYS A 237 4.75 -18.62 -5.12
N LYS A 238 5.00 -17.54 -5.85
CA LYS A 238 5.12 -16.19 -5.29
C LYS A 238 4.33 -15.20 -6.13
N ILE A 239 3.47 -14.45 -5.46
CA ILE A 239 2.72 -13.37 -6.08
C ILE A 239 3.46 -12.05 -5.89
N TYR A 240 3.43 -11.22 -6.92
CA TYR A 240 3.98 -9.88 -6.88
C TYR A 240 3.14 -8.92 -7.71
N VAL A 241 3.25 -7.63 -7.38
CA VAL A 241 2.55 -6.58 -8.09
C VAL A 241 3.51 -5.90 -9.06
N ARG A 242 3.17 -5.90 -10.34
CA ARG A 242 3.86 -5.14 -11.38
C ARG A 242 3.15 -3.81 -11.61
N ARG A 243 3.92 -2.73 -11.72
CA ARG A 243 3.40 -1.41 -12.06
C ARG A 243 3.40 -1.23 -13.56
N GLU A 244 2.32 -0.72 -14.13
CA GLU A 244 2.29 -0.24 -15.51
C GLU A 244 2.77 1.22 -15.61
N THR A 245 3.00 1.86 -14.46
CA THR A 245 3.47 3.25 -14.37
C THR A 245 4.89 3.28 -13.79
N CYS A 246 5.84 3.78 -14.58
CA CYS A 246 7.24 3.84 -14.15
C CYS A 246 7.54 5.14 -13.40
N CYS A 247 8.26 5.04 -12.29
CA CYS A 247 8.64 6.18 -11.45
C CYS A 247 9.90 6.92 -11.90
N LEU A 248 10.49 6.54 -13.04
CA LEU A 248 11.72 7.12 -13.58
C LEU A 248 12.95 7.11 -12.65
N LYS A 249 12.88 6.44 -11.47
CA LYS A 249 13.98 6.26 -10.50
C LYS A 249 15.31 5.81 -11.13
N TYR A 250 15.26 5.02 -12.21
CA TYR A 250 16.45 4.55 -12.93
C TYR A 250 17.18 5.65 -13.71
N LYS A 251 16.57 6.83 -13.88
CA LYS A 251 17.22 8.01 -14.45
C LYS A 251 18.10 8.75 -13.43
N ILE A 252 18.09 8.30 -12.16
CA ILE A 252 18.99 8.76 -11.12
C ILE A 252 20.27 7.94 -11.23
N GLU A 253 21.43 8.61 -11.28
CA GLU A 253 22.72 7.96 -11.45
C GLU A 253 22.98 6.90 -10.35
N GLY A 254 23.55 5.76 -10.75
CA GLY A 254 23.86 4.64 -9.86
C GLY A 254 22.64 3.89 -9.28
N LYS A 255 21.38 4.27 -9.61
CA LYS A 255 20.20 3.56 -9.10
C LYS A 255 19.81 2.39 -9.99
N ALA A 256 19.82 1.19 -9.40
CA ALA A 256 19.32 -0.01 -10.04
C ALA A 256 17.83 0.08 -10.36
N LYS A 257 17.44 -0.53 -11.50
CA LYS A 257 16.04 -0.80 -11.84
C LYS A 257 15.40 -1.63 -10.72
N CYS A 258 14.17 -1.31 -10.35
CA CYS A 258 13.43 -2.17 -9.41
C CYS A 258 13.01 -3.47 -10.09
N THR A 259 12.83 -4.55 -9.32
CA THR A 259 12.41 -5.87 -9.82
C THR A 259 11.17 -5.83 -10.72
N THR A 260 10.29 -4.85 -10.51
CA THR A 260 9.03 -4.68 -11.25
C THR A 260 9.09 -3.55 -12.29
N CYS A 261 10.28 -3.11 -12.69
CA CYS A 261 10.49 -2.02 -13.62
C CYS A 261 10.14 -2.44 -15.05
N ASN A 262 9.29 -1.68 -15.75
CA ASN A 262 8.94 -1.92 -17.16
C ASN A 262 10.10 -1.75 -18.16
N LEU A 263 11.30 -1.40 -17.70
CA LEU A 263 12.52 -1.47 -18.52
C LEU A 263 13.21 -2.83 -18.44
N HIS A 264 12.67 -3.76 -17.67
CA HIS A 264 13.01 -5.17 -17.77
C HIS A 264 12.04 -5.85 -18.74
N SER A 265 12.51 -6.86 -19.46
CA SER A 265 11.60 -7.76 -20.17
C SER A 265 10.73 -8.55 -19.17
N GLU A 266 9.65 -9.18 -19.64
CA GLU A 266 8.81 -9.99 -18.73
C GLU A 266 9.60 -11.19 -18.19
N GLU A 267 10.46 -11.78 -19.03
CA GLU A 267 11.34 -12.89 -18.67
C GLU A 267 12.34 -12.47 -17.60
N GLU A 268 13.01 -11.33 -17.77
CA GLU A 268 13.95 -10.79 -16.77
C GLU A 268 13.26 -10.54 -15.42
N GLN A 269 12.05 -9.96 -15.43
CA GLN A 269 11.28 -9.74 -14.21
C GLN A 269 10.93 -11.07 -13.54
N THR A 270 10.49 -12.05 -14.32
CA THR A 270 10.14 -13.40 -13.84
C THR A 270 11.35 -14.07 -13.19
N GLU A 271 12.51 -14.05 -13.85
CA GLU A 271 13.75 -14.60 -13.31
C GLU A 271 14.18 -13.91 -12.01
N LEU A 272 14.07 -12.59 -11.92
CA LEU A 272 14.38 -11.85 -10.70
C LEU A 272 13.47 -12.27 -9.53
N VAL A 273 12.19 -12.55 -9.78
CA VAL A 273 11.26 -13.01 -8.74
C VAL A 273 11.50 -14.48 -8.38
N ILE A 274 11.76 -15.34 -9.37
CA ILE A 274 12.17 -16.75 -9.13
C ILE A 274 13.43 -16.81 -8.28
N ASN A 275 14.42 -15.96 -8.54
CA ASN A 275 15.65 -15.92 -7.76
C ASN A 275 15.40 -15.46 -6.31
N LYS A 276 14.40 -14.60 -6.07
CA LYS A 276 13.96 -14.28 -4.69
C LYS A 276 13.26 -15.47 -4.03
N LEU A 277 12.38 -16.16 -4.78
CA LEU A 277 11.70 -17.36 -4.28
C LEU A 277 12.69 -18.46 -3.90
N LYS A 278 13.69 -18.73 -4.76
CA LYS A 278 14.80 -19.65 -4.46
C LYS A 278 15.52 -19.31 -3.16
N LYS A 279 15.85 -18.03 -2.94
CA LYS A 279 16.51 -17.57 -1.72
C LYS A 279 15.65 -17.80 -0.48
N LEU A 280 14.34 -17.52 -0.56
CA LEU A 280 13.41 -17.75 0.54
C LEU A 280 13.32 -19.23 0.91
N LEU A 281 13.26 -20.11 -0.09
CA LEU A 281 13.22 -21.57 0.11
C LEU A 281 14.55 -22.15 0.64
N GLN A 282 15.67 -21.42 0.53
CA GLN A 282 16.94 -21.82 1.14
C GLN A 282 17.07 -21.38 2.60
N THR A 283 16.25 -20.42 3.02
CA THR A 283 16.26 -19.83 4.37
C THR A 283 15.10 -20.29 5.24
N ALA A 284 14.09 -20.95 4.65
CA ALA A 284 12.97 -21.59 5.32
C ALA A 284 13.35 -23.02 5.73
#